data_AF-T1CMA1-F1
#
_entry.id   AF-T1CMA1-F1
#
_cell.length_a   1.000
_cell.length_b   1.000
_cell.length_c   1.000
_cell.angle_alpha   90.00
_cell.angle_beta   90.00
_cell.angle_gamma   90.00
#
_symmetry.space_group_name_H-M   'P 1'
#
loop_
_entity.id
_entity.type
_entity.pdbx_description
1 polymer ?
#
loop_
_entity_poly.entity_id
_entity_poly.type
_entity_poly.pdbx_seq_one_letter_code
_entity_poly.pdbx_strand_id
1 'polypeptide(L)'
;MTIDRAVDDRLDPYRETKAAAELLAEDHRLLGTWPLAITAYHQGVAGVRQAVETMGTTHISTIVRHYRSAAFGFAGRNFYVSFLAALEIERDPQRFFGQITPSKQERTRPLTLPEHAPVRALERVLNIDPEGLRELNPALRAPVWSGRLDVPKGYRLRLPGSDVGWTSAALAARLDAGELLASQQVPAQYRARAVEGPAGIGGFYRTSSLSDVSHPAQTNTDAGTRSAGSEGQWGGFVDPDAFNAQAGPSS
;
A
#
# COMPACT_ATOMS: atom_id res chain seq x y z
N MET A 1 3.72 9.57 -4.65
CA MET A 1 4.06 8.20 -5.07
C MET A 1 3.71 8.02 -6.53
N THR A 2 4.51 7.23 -7.25
CA THR A 2 4.31 6.88 -8.66
C THR A 2 3.59 5.54 -8.76
N ILE A 3 2.53 5.49 -9.57
CA ILE A 3 1.81 4.26 -9.90
C ILE A 3 1.58 4.26 -11.40
N ASP A 4 2.34 3.46 -12.12
CA ASP A 4 2.24 3.32 -13.57
C ASP A 4 2.50 1.86 -14.00
N ARG A 5 2.76 1.64 -15.30
CA ARG A 5 2.97 0.29 -15.86
C ARG A 5 4.35 -0.29 -15.55
N ALA A 6 5.35 0.55 -15.27
CA ALA A 6 6.70 0.17 -14.94
C ALA A 6 6.95 0.12 -13.42
N VAL A 7 6.38 1.06 -12.67
CA VAL A 7 6.62 1.25 -11.24
C VAL A 7 5.31 1.31 -10.46
N ASP A 8 5.23 0.58 -9.36
CA ASP A 8 4.22 0.76 -8.33
C ASP A 8 4.93 1.02 -7.00
N ASP A 9 5.04 2.29 -6.60
CA ASP A 9 5.70 2.70 -5.36
C ASP A 9 5.07 2.01 -4.13
N ARG A 10 3.80 1.56 -4.24
CA ARG A 10 3.09 0.85 -3.17
C ARG A 10 3.73 -0.46 -2.76
N LEU A 11 4.64 -0.97 -3.55
CA LEU A 11 5.38 -2.19 -3.28
C LEU A 11 6.77 -1.90 -2.72
N ASP A 12 7.26 -0.65 -2.71
CA ASP A 12 8.53 -0.29 -2.06
C ASP A 12 8.32 -0.10 -0.55
N PRO A 13 8.82 -1.02 0.30
CA PRO A 13 8.56 -0.98 1.73
C PRO A 13 9.07 0.30 2.41
N TYR A 14 10.11 0.95 1.88
CA TYR A 14 10.65 2.17 2.47
C TYR A 14 9.80 3.39 2.11
N ARG A 15 9.32 3.45 0.86
CA ARG A 15 8.45 4.54 0.42
C ARG A 15 7.08 4.44 1.07
N GLU A 16 6.53 3.23 1.16
CA GLU A 16 5.27 2.99 1.85
C GLU A 16 5.35 3.28 3.33
N THR A 17 6.41 2.82 4.01
CA THR A 17 6.58 3.12 5.44
C THR A 17 6.63 4.62 5.69
N LYS A 18 7.35 5.37 4.84
CA LYS A 18 7.41 6.83 4.94
C LYS A 18 6.04 7.47 4.70
N ALA A 19 5.34 7.09 3.64
CA ALA A 19 4.02 7.62 3.32
C ALA A 19 2.99 7.29 4.41
N ALA A 20 3.03 6.08 4.97
CA ALA A 20 2.19 5.67 6.09
C ALA A 20 2.47 6.48 7.36
N ALA A 21 3.74 6.75 7.68
CA ALA A 21 4.11 7.58 8.81
C ALA A 21 3.63 9.04 8.65
N GLU A 22 3.76 9.60 7.44
CA GLU A 22 3.25 10.94 7.11
C GLU A 22 1.71 11.01 7.25
N LEU A 23 1.00 10.01 6.74
CA LEU A 23 -0.46 9.90 6.87
C LEU A 23 -0.89 9.80 8.33
N LEU A 24 -0.26 8.91 9.11
CA LEU A 24 -0.58 8.73 10.52
C LEU A 24 -0.31 10.00 11.35
N ALA A 25 0.76 10.73 11.04
CA ALA A 25 1.05 12.01 11.69
C ALA A 25 -0.01 13.08 11.37
N GLU A 26 -0.49 13.12 10.12
CA GLU A 26 -1.57 14.01 9.70
C GLU A 26 -2.91 13.63 10.34
N ASP A 27 -3.26 12.35 10.36
CA ASP A 27 -4.47 11.86 11.04
C ASP A 27 -4.44 12.17 12.54
N HIS A 28 -3.28 12.03 13.19
CA HIS A 28 -3.09 12.41 14.58
C HIS A 28 -3.31 13.92 14.79
N ARG A 29 -2.78 14.76 13.91
CA ARG A 29 -3.00 16.21 13.95
C ARG A 29 -4.48 16.58 13.81
N LEU A 30 -5.23 15.83 12.99
CA LEU A 30 -6.63 16.08 12.70
C LEU A 30 -7.60 15.54 13.76
N LEU A 31 -7.26 14.43 14.42
CA LEU A 31 -8.14 13.69 15.35
C LEU A 31 -7.71 13.80 16.82
N GLY A 32 -6.48 14.25 17.08
CA GLY A 32 -5.97 14.59 18.41
C GLY A 32 -5.51 13.42 19.27
N THR A 33 -5.67 12.16 18.85
CA THR A 33 -5.17 10.99 19.59
C THR A 33 -4.65 9.90 18.66
N TRP A 34 -3.63 9.16 19.09
CA TRP A 34 -3.05 8.05 18.31
C TRP A 34 -4.03 6.91 18.03
N PRO A 35 -4.90 6.49 18.98
CA PRO A 35 -5.87 5.43 18.69
C PRO A 35 -6.85 5.79 17.57
N LEU A 36 -7.29 7.05 17.51
CA LEU A 36 -8.13 7.54 16.43
C LEU A 36 -7.36 7.61 15.11
N ALA A 37 -6.11 8.08 15.13
CA ALA A 37 -5.26 8.14 13.93
C ALA A 37 -4.99 6.76 13.34
N ILE A 38 -4.63 5.78 14.18
CA ILE A 38 -4.43 4.39 13.76
C ILE A 38 -5.72 3.81 13.17
N THR A 39 -6.87 4.08 13.80
CA THR A 39 -8.17 3.64 13.26
C THR A 39 -8.48 4.31 11.91
N ALA A 40 -8.13 5.59 11.76
CA ALA A 40 -8.34 6.38 10.56
C ALA A 40 -7.47 5.92 9.39
N TYR A 41 -6.29 5.34 9.64
CA TYR A 41 -5.47 4.74 8.59
C TYR A 41 -6.24 3.69 7.77
N HIS A 42 -7.08 2.89 8.43
CA HIS A 42 -7.95 1.91 7.77
C HIS A 42 -9.30 2.49 7.35
N GLN A 43 -9.95 3.26 8.24
CA GLN A 43 -11.33 3.71 8.06
C GLN A 43 -11.45 4.98 7.20
N GLY A 44 -10.36 5.72 7.03
CA GLY A 44 -10.33 7.09 6.56
C GLY A 44 -10.66 8.10 7.66
N VAL A 45 -9.96 9.24 7.65
CA VAL A 45 -10.12 10.33 8.62
C VAL A 45 -11.55 10.86 8.71
N ALA A 46 -12.27 10.94 7.59
CA ALA A 46 -13.65 11.44 7.56
C ALA A 46 -14.60 10.49 8.31
N GLY A 47 -14.43 9.18 8.17
CA GLY A 47 -15.25 8.19 8.85
C GLY A 47 -15.05 8.21 10.37
N VAL A 48 -13.80 8.34 10.82
CA VAL A 48 -13.49 8.46 12.25
C VAL A 48 -13.99 9.78 12.83
N ARG A 49 -13.83 10.89 12.10
CA ARG A 49 -14.37 12.20 12.50
C ARG A 49 -15.88 12.15 12.68
N GLN A 50 -16.60 11.55 11.73
CA GLN A 50 -18.06 11.38 11.85
C GLN A 50 -18.44 10.57 13.10
N ALA A 51 -17.69 9.51 13.43
CA ALA A 51 -17.90 8.72 14.63
C ALA A 51 -17.70 9.56 15.91
N VAL A 52 -16.62 10.35 15.96
CA VAL A 52 -16.32 11.26 17.07
C VAL A 52 -17.43 12.29 17.26
N GLU A 53 -17.88 12.94 16.18
CA GLU A 53 -18.93 13.96 16.20
C GLU A 53 -20.28 13.37 16.62
N THR A 54 -20.64 12.19 16.10
CA THR A 54 -21.91 11.51 16.42
C THR A 54 -21.95 11.06 17.88
N MET A 55 -20.84 10.55 18.39
CA MET A 55 -20.76 9.98 19.75
C MET A 55 -20.38 11.03 20.81
N GLY A 56 -19.94 12.22 20.39
CA GLY A 56 -19.49 13.28 21.30
C GLY A 56 -18.25 12.90 22.14
N THR A 57 -17.39 12.01 21.64
CA THR A 57 -16.24 11.49 22.39
C THR A 57 -15.06 11.15 21.50
N THR A 58 -13.85 11.28 22.03
CA THR A 58 -12.59 10.84 21.39
C THR A 58 -12.06 9.53 21.98
N HIS A 59 -12.75 8.95 22.97
CA HIS A 59 -12.36 7.68 23.55
C HIS A 59 -12.63 6.54 22.57
N ILE A 60 -11.54 5.96 22.04
CA ILE A 60 -11.62 4.88 21.06
C ILE A 60 -12.44 3.70 21.57
N SER A 61 -12.31 3.34 22.85
CA SER A 61 -13.04 2.23 23.47
C SER A 61 -14.55 2.42 23.40
N THR A 62 -15.03 3.63 23.69
CA THR A 62 -16.44 4.01 23.55
C THR A 62 -16.89 3.92 22.09
N ILE A 63 -16.10 4.46 21.15
CA ILE A 63 -16.44 4.46 19.72
C ILE A 63 -16.53 3.02 19.20
N VAL A 64 -15.52 2.18 19.42
CA VAL A 64 -15.53 0.79 18.92
C VAL A 64 -16.63 -0.05 19.57
N ARG A 65 -17.07 0.27 20.79
CA ARG A 65 -18.16 -0.46 21.46
C ARG A 65 -19.54 -0.01 21.01
N HIS A 66 -19.75 1.28 20.80
CA HIS A 66 -21.10 1.84 20.71
C HIS A 66 -21.43 2.48 19.35
N TYR A 67 -20.45 2.96 18.59
CA TYR A 67 -20.71 3.49 17.26
C TYR A 67 -21.09 2.37 16.28
N ARG A 68 -22.10 2.61 15.44
CA ARG A 68 -22.61 1.66 14.45
C ARG A 68 -22.80 2.37 13.12
N SER A 69 -22.12 1.87 12.09
CA SER A 69 -22.39 2.24 10.70
C SER A 69 -21.98 1.08 9.79
N ALA A 70 -22.56 1.01 8.59
CA ALA A 70 -22.20 -0.02 7.61
C ALA A 70 -20.71 0.06 7.22
N ALA A 71 -20.15 1.28 7.18
CA ALA A 71 -18.75 1.51 6.88
C ALA A 71 -17.82 1.19 8.07
N PHE A 72 -18.29 1.34 9.32
CA PHE A 72 -17.52 1.05 10.55
C PHE A 72 -17.88 -0.34 11.12
N GLY A 73 -17.73 -1.35 10.27
CA GLY A 73 -18.02 -2.74 10.59
C GLY A 73 -16.96 -3.41 11.46
N PHE A 74 -16.92 -4.74 11.42
CA PHE A 74 -16.00 -5.55 12.23
C PHE A 74 -14.53 -5.15 12.07
N ALA A 75 -14.05 -4.95 10.83
CA ALA A 75 -12.65 -4.61 10.57
C ALA A 75 -12.26 -3.25 11.19
N GLY A 76 -13.04 -2.20 10.93
CA GLY A 76 -12.79 -0.87 11.48
C GLY A 76 -12.80 -0.84 13.01
N ARG A 77 -13.75 -1.57 13.64
CA ARG A 77 -13.87 -1.65 15.10
C ARG A 77 -12.71 -2.37 15.77
N ASN A 78 -12.09 -3.35 15.09
CA ASN A 78 -11.00 -4.13 15.66
C ASN A 78 -9.61 -3.65 15.24
N PHE A 79 -9.49 -2.71 14.29
CA PHE A 79 -8.19 -2.32 13.73
C PHE A 79 -7.20 -1.84 14.80
N TYR A 80 -7.60 -0.94 15.69
CA TYR A 80 -6.75 -0.47 16.79
C TYR A 80 -6.35 -1.59 17.75
N VAL A 81 -7.28 -2.51 18.05
CA VAL A 81 -7.01 -3.62 18.96
C VAL A 81 -6.05 -4.64 18.34
N SER A 82 -6.20 -4.93 17.04
CA SER A 82 -5.26 -5.76 16.28
C SER A 82 -3.87 -5.13 16.23
N PHE A 83 -3.77 -3.80 16.12
CA PHE A 83 -2.49 -3.09 16.22
C PHE A 83 -1.84 -3.28 17.60
N LEU A 84 -2.61 -3.16 18.68
CA LEU A 84 -2.09 -3.38 20.05
C LEU A 84 -1.63 -4.83 20.25
N ALA A 85 -2.37 -5.80 19.72
CA ALA A 85 -1.95 -7.21 19.75
C ALA A 85 -0.64 -7.43 18.98
N ALA A 86 -0.50 -6.82 17.79
CA ALA A 86 0.74 -6.88 17.03
C ALA A 86 1.92 -6.25 17.79
N LEU A 87 1.69 -5.14 18.51
CA LEU A 87 2.70 -4.51 19.36
C LEU A 87 3.08 -5.38 20.57
N GLU A 88 2.13 -6.09 21.18
CA GLU A 88 2.43 -7.04 22.25
C GLU A 88 3.29 -8.20 21.73
N ILE A 89 2.95 -8.75 20.56
CA ILE A 89 3.73 -9.80 19.90
C ILE A 89 5.14 -9.31 19.53
N GLU A 90 5.27 -8.09 19.02
CA GLU A 90 6.56 -7.53 18.63
C GLU A 90 7.51 -7.33 19.83
N ARG A 91 6.97 -6.93 20.99
CA ARG A 91 7.75 -6.72 22.22
C ARG A 91 8.27 -8.01 22.85
N ASP A 92 7.52 -9.10 22.74
CA ASP A 92 7.90 -10.41 23.28
C ASP A 92 7.47 -11.54 22.33
N PRO A 93 8.14 -11.69 21.18
CA PRO A 93 7.76 -12.69 20.20
C PRO A 93 8.03 -14.11 20.70
N GLN A 94 8.97 -14.28 21.65
CA GLN A 94 9.31 -15.59 22.20
C GLN A 94 8.18 -16.18 23.04
N ARG A 95 7.43 -15.34 23.75
CA ARG A 95 6.24 -15.78 24.48
C ARG A 95 5.16 -16.37 23.58
N PHE A 96 5.03 -15.91 22.34
CA PHE A 96 3.99 -16.37 21.41
C PHE A 96 4.46 -17.46 20.44
N PHE A 97 5.73 -17.42 20.01
CA PHE A 97 6.26 -18.31 18.98
C PHE A 97 7.42 -19.22 19.44
N GLY A 98 7.88 -19.10 20.68
CA GLY A 98 9.06 -19.79 21.18
C GLY A 98 10.37 -19.18 20.66
N GLN A 99 11.44 -19.98 20.60
CA GLN A 99 12.74 -19.49 20.12
C GLN A 99 12.67 -19.17 18.62
N ILE A 100 12.71 -17.87 18.30
CA ILE A 100 12.81 -17.37 16.94
C ILE A 100 14.24 -16.91 16.65
N THR A 101 14.73 -17.23 15.45
CA THR A 101 16.00 -16.68 14.95
C THR A 101 15.67 -15.56 13.96
N PRO A 102 15.95 -14.28 14.30
CA PRO A 102 15.73 -13.18 13.37
C PRO A 102 16.54 -13.39 12.09
N SER A 103 15.92 -13.18 10.94
CA SER A 103 16.64 -13.10 9.68
C SER A 103 17.65 -11.95 9.75
N LYS A 104 18.85 -12.17 9.21
CA LYS A 104 19.86 -11.11 9.12
C LYS A 104 19.30 -9.97 8.28
N GLN A 105 19.28 -8.75 8.84
CA GLN A 105 18.90 -7.58 8.08
C GLN A 105 19.94 -7.34 6.98
N GLU A 106 19.54 -7.50 5.73
CA GLU A 106 20.40 -7.17 4.61
C GLU A 106 20.55 -5.67 4.51
N ARG A 107 21.80 -5.20 4.54
CA ARG A 107 22.08 -3.80 4.23
C ARG A 107 21.80 -3.62 2.75
N THR A 108 21.05 -2.58 2.42
CA THR A 108 20.74 -2.21 1.04
C THR A 108 21.04 -0.74 0.84
N ARG A 109 21.29 -0.34 -0.40
CA ARG A 109 21.50 1.06 -0.74
C ARG A 109 20.75 1.44 -2.02
N PRO A 110 20.14 2.63 -2.08
CA PRO A 110 19.56 3.11 -3.31
C PRO A 110 20.64 3.69 -4.24
N LEU A 111 20.48 3.45 -5.53
CA LEU A 111 21.23 4.06 -6.62
C LEU A 111 20.22 4.71 -7.57
N THR A 112 20.28 6.03 -7.73
CA THR A 112 19.39 6.73 -8.67
C THR A 112 19.84 6.48 -10.10
N LEU A 113 18.94 5.98 -10.94
CA LEU A 113 19.25 5.79 -12.36
C LEU A 113 19.33 7.13 -13.11
N PRO A 114 20.41 7.36 -13.87
CA PRO A 114 20.60 8.62 -14.60
C PRO A 114 19.69 8.73 -15.83
N GLU A 115 19.41 7.63 -16.51
CA GLU A 115 18.50 7.52 -17.67
C GLU A 115 17.72 6.20 -17.61
N HIS A 116 16.84 5.96 -18.58
CA HIS A 116 16.18 4.67 -18.71
C HIS A 116 17.22 3.61 -19.07
N ALA A 117 17.10 2.42 -18.47
CA ALA A 117 17.99 1.31 -18.76
C ALA A 117 17.22 -0.03 -18.75
N PRO A 118 17.51 -0.94 -19.70
CA PRO A 118 16.94 -2.27 -19.67
C PRO A 118 17.51 -3.04 -18.47
N VAL A 119 16.64 -3.78 -17.77
CA VAL A 119 17.03 -4.50 -16.55
C VAL A 119 18.19 -5.49 -16.79
N ARG A 120 18.25 -6.09 -17.98
CA ARG A 120 19.33 -7.00 -18.39
C ARG A 120 20.71 -6.32 -18.45
N ALA A 121 20.76 -5.06 -18.88
CA ALA A 121 22.01 -4.31 -18.88
C ALA A 121 22.45 -3.98 -17.45
N LEU A 122 21.50 -3.64 -16.58
CA LEU A 122 21.77 -3.40 -15.16
C LEU A 122 22.30 -4.66 -14.45
N GLU A 123 21.66 -5.81 -14.64
CA GLU A 123 22.11 -7.11 -14.11
C GLU A 123 23.56 -7.41 -14.53
N ARG A 124 23.86 -7.26 -15.83
CA ARG A 124 25.20 -7.50 -16.40
C ARG A 124 26.25 -6.53 -15.86
N VAL A 125 25.98 -5.23 -15.87
CA VAL A 125 26.96 -4.20 -15.46
C VAL A 125 27.21 -4.23 -13.95
N LEU A 126 26.15 -4.44 -13.16
CA LEU A 126 26.26 -4.48 -11.70
C LEU A 126 26.76 -5.85 -11.20
N ASN A 127 26.73 -6.88 -12.05
CA ASN A 127 27.05 -8.26 -11.72
C ASN A 127 26.25 -8.77 -10.50
N ILE A 128 24.93 -8.57 -10.55
CA ILE A 128 23.98 -8.97 -9.51
C ILE A 128 23.06 -10.03 -10.09
N ASP A 129 22.74 -11.02 -9.26
CA ASP A 129 21.78 -12.06 -9.59
C ASP A 129 20.37 -11.46 -9.91
N PRO A 130 19.72 -11.87 -11.02
CA PRO A 130 18.40 -11.36 -11.39
C PRO A 130 17.31 -11.53 -10.32
N GLU A 131 17.32 -12.64 -9.59
CA GLU A 131 16.33 -12.91 -8.54
C GLU A 131 16.58 -11.99 -7.34
N GLY A 132 17.82 -11.89 -6.89
CA GLY A 132 18.19 -10.96 -5.81
C GLY A 132 17.91 -9.49 -6.16
N LEU A 133 18.17 -9.06 -7.39
CA LEU A 133 17.83 -7.70 -7.82
C LEU A 133 16.32 -7.46 -7.79
N ARG A 134 15.52 -8.47 -8.15
CA ARG A 134 14.05 -8.40 -8.13
C ARG A 134 13.48 -8.33 -6.73
N GLU A 135 13.99 -9.14 -5.81
CA GLU A 135 13.59 -9.12 -4.40
C GLU A 135 13.84 -7.76 -3.75
N LEU A 136 14.95 -7.10 -4.10
CA LEU A 136 15.29 -5.78 -3.59
C LEU A 136 14.49 -4.63 -4.22
N ASN A 137 13.88 -4.86 -5.38
CA ASN A 137 13.15 -3.85 -6.15
C ASN A 137 11.69 -4.25 -6.43
N PRO A 138 10.88 -4.53 -5.39
CA PRO A 138 9.50 -4.99 -5.54
C PRO A 138 8.58 -3.99 -6.24
N ALA A 139 8.94 -2.70 -6.24
CA ALA A 139 8.20 -1.66 -6.96
C ALA A 139 8.31 -1.75 -8.48
N LEU A 140 9.31 -2.44 -9.03
CA LEU A 140 9.38 -2.69 -10.47
C LEU A 140 8.38 -3.77 -10.87
N ARG A 141 7.53 -3.45 -11.84
CA ARG A 141 6.45 -4.32 -12.28
C ARG A 141 6.92 -5.33 -13.33
N ALA A 142 6.10 -6.36 -13.55
CA ALA A 142 6.38 -7.44 -14.51
C ALA A 142 6.83 -6.99 -15.92
N PRO A 143 6.29 -5.91 -16.52
CA PRO A 143 6.78 -5.44 -17.82
C PRO A 143 8.27 -5.09 -17.83
N VAL A 144 8.80 -4.52 -16.74
CA VAL A 144 10.22 -4.19 -16.59
C VAL A 144 11.07 -5.46 -16.52
N TRP A 145 10.70 -6.40 -15.66
CA TRP A 145 11.41 -7.68 -15.51
C TRP A 145 11.38 -8.55 -16.77
N SER A 146 10.32 -8.43 -17.58
CA SER A 146 10.22 -9.12 -18.87
C SER A 146 10.95 -8.42 -20.02
N GLY A 147 11.56 -7.25 -19.78
CA GLY A 147 12.24 -6.44 -20.80
C GLY A 147 11.30 -5.73 -21.79
N ARG A 148 9.99 -5.69 -21.50
CA ARG A 148 9.01 -4.95 -22.32
C ARG A 148 9.01 -3.45 -22.05
N LEU A 149 9.49 -3.06 -20.88
CA LEU A 149 9.73 -1.68 -20.47
C LEU A 149 11.11 -1.58 -19.83
N ASP A 150 11.71 -0.41 -19.92
CA ASP A 150 12.95 -0.10 -19.21
C ASP A 150 12.68 0.28 -17.75
N VAL A 151 13.71 0.13 -16.91
CA VAL A 151 13.71 0.77 -15.59
C VAL A 151 13.74 2.28 -15.81
N PRO A 152 12.81 3.06 -15.24
CA PRO A 152 12.69 4.47 -15.60
C PRO A 152 13.81 5.32 -15.03
N LYS A 153 14.12 6.41 -15.74
CA LYS A 153 15.00 7.47 -15.25
C LYS A 153 14.56 7.95 -13.87
N GLY A 154 15.54 8.20 -12.99
CA GLY A 154 15.30 8.68 -11.64
C GLY A 154 14.77 7.62 -10.67
N TYR A 155 14.53 6.39 -11.13
CA TYR A 155 14.21 5.28 -10.23
C TYR A 155 15.36 5.03 -9.25
N ARG A 156 15.04 4.80 -7.98
CA ARG A 156 16.01 4.49 -6.93
C ARG A 156 16.22 2.99 -6.88
N LEU A 157 17.06 2.48 -7.79
CA LEU A 157 17.40 1.07 -7.88
C LEU A 157 18.13 0.63 -6.61
N ARG A 158 17.54 -0.30 -5.89
CA ARG A 158 18.08 -0.81 -4.63
C ARG A 158 19.02 -1.95 -4.90
N LEU A 159 20.22 -1.85 -4.33
CA LEU A 159 21.29 -2.81 -4.51
C LEU A 159 21.65 -3.43 -3.15
N PRO A 160 22.20 -4.65 -3.14
CA PRO A 160 22.82 -5.20 -1.94
C PRO A 160 23.90 -4.24 -1.42
N GLY A 161 24.04 -4.18 -0.10
CA GLY A 161 25.08 -3.41 0.58
C GLY A 161 26.44 -4.08 0.44
N SER A 162 26.97 -4.13 -0.79
CA SER A 162 28.34 -4.54 -1.09
C SER A 162 29.32 -3.40 -0.89
N ASP A 163 30.59 -3.71 -0.62
CA ASP A 163 31.69 -2.73 -0.52
C ASP A 163 31.93 -1.94 -1.82
N VAL A 164 31.41 -2.41 -2.94
CA VAL A 164 31.48 -1.72 -4.24
C VAL A 164 30.53 -0.52 -4.23
N GLY A 165 31.10 0.67 -4.10
CA GLY A 165 30.40 1.96 -4.11
C GLY A 165 29.95 2.41 -5.50
N TRP A 166 28.99 1.69 -6.12
CA TRP A 166 28.40 2.17 -7.37
C TRP A 166 27.78 3.54 -7.21
N THR A 167 28.19 4.47 -8.08
CA THR A 167 27.58 5.78 -8.25
C THR A 167 26.83 5.83 -9.58
N SER A 168 25.91 6.80 -9.73
CA SER A 168 25.16 6.97 -10.98
C SER A 168 26.09 7.25 -12.16
N ALA A 169 27.20 7.98 -11.92
CA ALA A 169 28.22 8.23 -12.93
C ALA A 169 29.00 6.96 -13.31
N ALA A 170 29.39 6.14 -12.34
CA ALA A 170 30.08 4.87 -12.61
C ALA A 170 29.20 3.87 -13.35
N LEU A 171 27.88 3.89 -13.08
CA LEU A 171 26.91 3.10 -13.84
C LEU A 171 26.76 3.62 -15.28
N ALA A 172 26.59 4.93 -15.46
CA ALA A 172 26.46 5.53 -16.78
C ALA A 172 27.70 5.29 -17.67
N ALA A 173 28.90 5.30 -17.09
CA ALA A 173 30.14 5.08 -17.83
C ALA A 173 30.34 3.62 -18.31
N ARG A 174 29.60 2.65 -17.76
CA ARG A 174 29.70 1.23 -18.10
C ARG A 174 28.53 0.68 -18.90
N LEU A 175 27.43 1.42 -18.95
CA LEU A 175 26.34 1.15 -19.87
C LEU A 175 26.74 1.69 -21.26
N ASP A 176 26.52 0.91 -22.30
CA ASP A 176 26.82 1.35 -23.65
C ASP A 176 25.91 2.53 -24.05
N ALA A 177 26.35 3.39 -24.96
CA ALA A 177 25.57 4.56 -25.38
C ALA A 177 24.18 4.22 -25.96
N GLY A 178 23.98 2.98 -26.44
CA GLY A 178 22.69 2.47 -26.90
C GLY A 178 21.80 1.86 -25.81
N GLU A 179 22.32 1.62 -24.60
CA GLU A 179 21.60 1.03 -23.47
C GLU A 179 21.01 2.09 -22.54
N LEU A 180 21.61 3.29 -22.50
CA LEU A 180 21.01 4.46 -21.86
C LEU A 180 20.03 5.11 -22.82
N LEU A 181 18.75 4.86 -22.58
CA LEU A 181 17.68 5.36 -23.43
C LEU A 181 17.16 6.69 -22.87
N ALA A 182 17.25 7.75 -23.69
CA ALA A 182 16.70 9.06 -23.35
C ALA A 182 15.16 9.04 -23.22
N SER A 183 14.50 8.05 -23.83
CA SER A 183 13.06 7.82 -23.74
C SER A 183 12.74 6.34 -23.57
N GLN A 184 11.67 6.05 -22.84
CA GLN A 184 11.18 4.69 -22.66
C GLN A 184 10.75 4.10 -24.01
N GLN A 185 11.16 2.87 -24.31
CA GLN A 185 10.55 2.13 -25.39
C GLN A 185 9.11 1.77 -25.01
N VAL A 186 8.16 2.60 -25.42
CA VAL A 186 6.74 2.23 -25.36
C VAL A 186 6.50 1.28 -26.53
N PRO A 187 6.23 -0.02 -26.31
CA PRO A 187 5.84 -0.87 -27.43
C PRO A 187 4.65 -0.22 -28.13
N ALA A 188 4.75 -0.09 -29.45
CA ALA A 188 3.71 0.48 -30.29
C ALA A 188 2.37 -0.12 -29.86
N GLN A 189 1.44 0.73 -29.45
CA GLN A 189 0.11 0.30 -29.02
C GLN A 189 -0.43 -0.64 -30.10
N TYR A 190 -0.76 -1.87 -29.73
CA TYR A 190 -1.49 -2.78 -30.61
C TYR A 190 -2.84 -2.13 -30.89
N ARG A 191 -2.94 -1.39 -32.00
CA ARG A 191 -4.23 -1.04 -32.58
C ARG A 191 -4.83 -2.36 -33.01
N ALA A 192 -5.88 -2.79 -32.32
CA ALA A 192 -6.71 -3.87 -32.81
C ALA A 192 -7.06 -3.54 -34.26
N ARG A 193 -6.64 -4.40 -35.19
CA ARG A 193 -7.03 -4.31 -36.59
C ARG A 193 -8.56 -4.39 -36.59
N ALA A 194 -9.22 -3.33 -37.04
CA ALA A 194 -10.65 -3.35 -37.27
C ALA A 194 -10.93 -4.51 -38.23
N VAL A 195 -11.59 -5.55 -37.73
CA VAL A 195 -12.17 -6.56 -38.59
C VAL A 195 -13.40 -5.87 -39.18
N GLU A 196 -13.31 -5.49 -40.45
CA GLU A 196 -14.48 -5.07 -41.22
C GLU A 196 -15.41 -6.28 -41.35
N GLY A 197 -16.41 -6.34 -40.48
CA GLY A 197 -17.55 -7.23 -40.59
C GLY A 197 -18.82 -6.39 -40.45
N PRO A 198 -19.69 -6.30 -41.47
CA PRO A 198 -20.94 -5.58 -41.35
C PRO A 198 -21.97 -6.48 -40.63
N ALA A 199 -22.37 -6.09 -39.41
CA ALA A 199 -23.71 -6.24 -38.80
C ALA A 199 -23.64 -6.44 -37.28
N GLY A 200 -24.43 -5.67 -36.52
CA GLY A 200 -24.91 -6.11 -35.19
C GLY A 200 -24.61 -5.21 -33.98
N ILE A 201 -25.23 -4.02 -33.95
CA ILE A 201 -25.92 -3.41 -32.78
C ILE A 201 -25.26 -3.50 -31.38
N GLY A 202 -24.73 -2.35 -30.92
CA GLY A 202 -25.22 -1.67 -29.68
C GLY A 202 -24.62 -2.03 -28.32
N GLY A 203 -23.83 -1.11 -27.73
CA GLY A 203 -23.54 -1.10 -26.28
C GLY A 203 -22.28 -0.34 -25.88
N PHE A 204 -22.33 1.00 -25.92
CA PHE A 204 -21.24 1.87 -25.47
C PHE A 204 -21.06 1.84 -23.94
N TYR A 205 -19.88 1.47 -23.47
CA TYR A 205 -19.39 1.86 -22.14
C TYR A 205 -18.87 3.29 -22.23
N ARG A 206 -19.63 4.24 -21.67
CA ARG A 206 -19.21 5.63 -21.47
C ARG A 206 -18.57 5.75 -20.09
N THR A 207 -17.26 5.96 -20.04
CA THR A 207 -16.58 6.51 -18.87
C THR A 207 -16.82 8.02 -18.84
N SER A 208 -17.36 8.55 -17.75
CA SER A 208 -17.44 10.00 -17.53
C SER A 208 -16.84 10.35 -16.18
N SER A 209 -15.81 11.19 -16.25
CA SER A 209 -15.27 12.00 -15.17
C SER A 209 -16.21 13.17 -14.84
N LEU A 210 -15.97 13.77 -13.66
CA LEU A 210 -16.32 15.12 -13.17
C LEU A 210 -17.53 15.23 -12.20
N SER A 211 -17.17 15.67 -10.99
CA SER A 211 -17.70 16.82 -10.25
C SER A 211 -19.20 16.96 -9.96
N ASP A 212 -19.50 16.85 -8.67
CA ASP A 212 -20.30 17.76 -7.82
C ASP A 212 -21.84 17.88 -7.97
N VAL A 213 -22.47 18.09 -6.81
CA VAL A 213 -23.86 18.56 -6.52
C VAL A 213 -25.00 17.53 -6.35
N SER A 214 -25.35 17.37 -5.06
CA SER A 214 -26.68 17.32 -4.42
C SER A 214 -27.77 16.27 -4.75
N HIS A 215 -28.19 15.62 -3.65
CA HIS A 215 -29.45 14.92 -3.33
C HIS A 215 -30.76 15.64 -3.80
N PRO A 216 -31.88 14.92 -4.03
CA PRO A 216 -32.64 14.27 -2.94
C PRO A 216 -33.23 12.87 -3.19
N ALA A 217 -33.61 12.28 -2.06
CA ALA A 217 -34.24 11.00 -1.79
C ALA A 217 -35.42 10.63 -2.69
N GLN A 218 -35.52 9.34 -3.03
CA GLN A 218 -36.80 8.63 -3.11
C GLN A 218 -36.66 7.21 -2.57
N THR A 219 -37.63 6.87 -1.73
CA THR A 219 -37.90 5.59 -1.10
C THR A 219 -38.35 4.55 -2.11
N ASN A 220 -37.93 3.29 -1.94
CA ASN A 220 -38.88 2.20 -2.16
C ASN A 220 -38.57 0.97 -1.31
N THR A 221 -39.60 0.63 -0.54
CA THR A 221 -39.90 -0.61 0.13
C THR A 221 -39.75 -1.80 -0.83
N ASP A 222 -39.09 -2.87 -0.40
CA ASP A 222 -39.69 -4.19 -0.58
C ASP A 222 -39.09 -5.23 0.37
N ALA A 223 -40.01 -5.92 1.04
CA ALA A 223 -39.77 -6.97 1.99
C ALA A 223 -39.41 -8.28 1.27
N GLY A 224 -38.37 -8.95 1.74
CA GLY A 224 -37.98 -10.27 1.26
C GLY A 224 -37.30 -11.06 2.38
N THR A 225 -38.12 -11.74 3.18
CA THR A 225 -37.72 -12.73 4.18
C THR A 225 -36.85 -13.84 3.57
N ARG A 226 -35.61 -14.02 4.05
CA ARG A 226 -34.89 -15.30 3.98
C ARG A 226 -34.10 -15.59 5.25
N SER A 227 -34.62 -16.60 5.94
CA SER A 227 -34.01 -17.63 6.80
C SER A 227 -32.57 -17.42 7.28
N ALA A 228 -32.46 -17.45 8.61
CA ALA A 228 -31.26 -17.64 9.40
C ALA A 228 -30.42 -18.88 8.96
N GLY A 229 -29.12 -18.67 8.82
CA GLY A 229 -28.11 -19.71 8.66
C GLY A 229 -26.88 -19.33 9.48
N SER A 230 -26.77 -19.92 10.66
CA SER A 230 -25.59 -20.10 11.53
C SER A 230 -24.40 -19.14 11.33
N GLU A 231 -24.38 -18.05 12.11
CA GLU A 231 -23.14 -17.32 12.42
C GLU A 231 -22.20 -18.23 13.21
N GLY A 232 -21.06 -18.55 12.60
CA GLY A 232 -19.94 -19.20 13.27
C GLY A 232 -19.41 -18.29 14.37
N GLN A 233 -19.52 -18.78 15.59
CA GLN A 233 -19.03 -18.20 16.83
C GLN A 233 -17.49 -18.12 16.80
N TRP A 234 -16.94 -17.03 16.25
CA TRP A 234 -15.56 -16.61 16.53
C TRP A 234 -15.60 -15.60 17.68
N GLY A 235 -14.87 -15.93 18.75
CA GLY A 235 -15.03 -15.39 20.09
C GLY A 235 -14.65 -13.93 20.27
N GLY A 236 -15.29 -13.33 21.29
CA GLY A 236 -14.73 -12.33 22.20
C GLY A 236 -14.25 -11.01 21.61
N PHE A 237 -15.02 -9.95 21.83
CA PHE A 237 -14.57 -8.57 21.72
C PHE A 237 -13.40 -8.34 22.71
N VAL A 238 -12.26 -7.88 22.21
CA VAL A 238 -11.06 -7.58 23.01
C VAL A 238 -11.10 -6.13 23.46
N ASP A 239 -10.88 -5.88 24.76
CA ASP A 239 -10.99 -4.55 25.37
C ASP A 239 -9.74 -3.69 25.09
N PRO A 240 -9.84 -2.59 24.31
CA PRO A 240 -8.70 -1.70 24.06
C PRO A 240 -8.16 -1.00 25.31
N ASP A 241 -8.99 -0.81 26.35
CA ASP A 241 -8.54 -0.13 27.58
C ASP A 241 -7.62 -1.04 28.43
N ALA A 242 -7.72 -2.36 28.28
CA ALA A 242 -6.82 -3.32 28.90
C ALA A 242 -5.37 -3.20 28.39
N PHE A 243 -5.17 -2.70 27.17
CA PHE A 243 -3.86 -2.53 26.55
C PHE A 243 -3.22 -1.17 26.86
N ASN A 244 -4.02 -0.10 26.95
CA ASN A 244 -3.50 1.24 27.25
C ASN A 244 -2.94 1.35 28.67
N ALA A 245 -3.43 0.55 29.63
CA ALA A 245 -2.94 0.57 31.02
C ALA A 245 -1.48 0.06 31.17
N GLN A 246 -0.93 -0.62 30.16
CA GLN A 246 0.45 -1.14 30.18
C GLN A 246 1.45 -0.25 29.42
N ALA A 247 0.97 0.75 28.68
CA ALA A 247 1.80 1.74 28.00
C ALA A 247 1.91 3.00 28.88
N GLY A 248 2.80 2.97 29.87
CA GLY A 248 3.14 4.16 30.67
C GLY A 248 3.68 5.30 29.79
N PRO A 249 3.62 6.56 30.25
CA PRO A 249 4.07 7.70 29.47
C PRO A 249 5.58 7.59 29.19
N SER A 250 5.94 7.52 27.91
CA SER A 250 7.31 7.77 27.47
C SER A 250 7.67 9.21 27.83
N SER A 251 8.65 9.36 28.72
CA SER A 251 9.24 10.63 29.14
C SER A 251 10.22 11.16 28.09
#